data_AF-A0A1U8N7J3-F1
#
_entry.id   AF-A0A1U8N7J3-F1
#
_cell.length_a   1.000
_cell.length_b   1.000
_cell.length_c   1.000
_cell.angle_alpha   90.00
_cell.angle_beta   90.00
_cell.angle_gamma   90.00
#
_symmetry.space_group_name_H-M   'P 1'
#
loop_
_entity.id
_entity.type
_entity.pdbx_description
1 polymer ?
#
loop_
_entity_poly.entity_id
_entity_poly.type
_entity_poly.pdbx_seq_one_letter_code
_entity_poly.pdbx_strand_id
1 'polypeptide(L)'
;MSHPLYEVVTGEGLMRPCFKTRTGLYSGESAQMVENSLNIHGDEILYVGDHIYTDVSQFKVHLRWRTALICRELEEEYKALIHSRGPRATVVELINQKEVVGDLFNQLRLALQRRTKGRPAQTLAATNMDDRELTENMQKLLIVMQRLQYSLLLAQLFAQHAMSKVGEEFMAGVLDHLPSILAFTAPLPNSYDRIQPNTWSGAYQCWGKEREAHCIFYYLAMCIVIGKLN
;
A
#
# COMPACT_ATOMS: atom_id res chain seq x y z
N MET A 1 10.38 -10.43 -27.09
CA MET A 1 11.29 -10.80 -28.20
C MET A 1 11.63 -12.28 -28.03
N SER A 2 11.47 -13.12 -29.05
CA SER A 2 11.82 -14.53 -28.96
C SER A 2 13.34 -14.69 -29.03
N HIS A 3 13.95 -15.28 -28.01
CA HIS A 3 15.34 -15.69 -28.05
C HIS A 3 15.45 -17.03 -28.79
N PRO A 4 16.46 -17.23 -29.65
CA PRO A 4 16.63 -18.50 -30.35
C PRO A 4 16.82 -19.68 -29.39
N LEU A 5 16.22 -20.82 -29.71
CA LEU A 5 16.35 -22.06 -28.95
C LEU A 5 17.69 -22.76 -29.16
N TYR A 6 18.32 -23.15 -28.05
CA TYR A 6 19.47 -24.03 -28.07
C TYR A 6 19.23 -25.26 -27.20
N GLU A 7 19.64 -26.42 -27.71
CA GLU A 7 19.76 -27.65 -26.94
C GLU A 7 21.18 -27.72 -26.35
N VAL A 8 21.28 -28.00 -25.06
CA VAL A 8 22.56 -28.24 -24.39
C VAL A 8 22.94 -29.70 -24.62
N VAL A 9 23.99 -29.92 -25.42
CA VAL A 9 24.37 -31.25 -25.93
C VAL A 9 25.49 -31.91 -25.13
N THR A 10 26.23 -31.15 -24.30
CA THR A 10 27.30 -31.69 -23.46
C THR A 10 27.19 -31.16 -22.03
N GLY A 11 27.80 -31.89 -21.08
CA GLY A 11 27.89 -31.45 -19.68
C GLY A 11 28.72 -30.17 -19.47
N GLU A 12 29.55 -29.80 -20.45
CA GLU A 12 30.34 -28.55 -20.44
C GLU A 12 29.53 -27.33 -20.95
N GLY A 13 28.28 -27.53 -21.36
CA GLY A 13 27.42 -26.43 -21.82
C GLY A 13 27.52 -26.12 -23.31
N LEU A 14 28.05 -27.04 -24.14
CA LEU A 14 28.00 -26.86 -25.59
C LEU A 14 26.55 -26.81 -26.06
N MET A 15 26.22 -25.77 -26.83
CA MET A 15 24.87 -25.50 -27.29
C MET A 15 24.73 -25.70 -28.80
N ARG A 16 23.64 -26.35 -29.23
CA ARG A 16 23.29 -26.54 -30.64
C ARG A 16 21.94 -25.87 -30.93
N PRO A 17 21.81 -25.07 -32.00
CA PRO A 17 20.50 -24.53 -32.41
C PRO A 17 19.50 -25.66 -32.65
N CYS A 18 18.27 -25.52 -32.15
CA CYS A 18 17.21 -26.46 -32.44
C CYS A 18 15.86 -25.74 -32.64
N PHE A 19 14.88 -26.42 -33.21
CA PHE A 19 13.57 -25.83 -33.55
C PHE A 19 12.40 -26.62 -32.96
N LYS A 20 12.70 -27.71 -32.26
CA LYS A 20 11.75 -28.59 -31.60
C LYS A 20 12.40 -29.10 -30.33
N THR A 21 11.66 -29.08 -29.23
CA THR A 21 12.11 -29.69 -27.99
C THR A 21 11.71 -31.16 -27.94
N ARG A 22 12.52 -31.91 -27.21
CA ARG A 22 12.31 -33.28 -26.78
C ARG A 22 12.65 -33.31 -25.28
N THR A 23 12.75 -34.49 -24.69
CA THR A 23 13.29 -34.60 -23.33
C THR A 23 14.78 -34.24 -23.35
N GLY A 24 15.17 -33.17 -22.66
CA GLY A 24 16.53 -32.65 -22.69
C GLY A 24 16.69 -31.32 -21.96
N LEU A 25 17.87 -30.72 -22.05
CA LEU A 25 18.21 -29.42 -21.47
C LEU A 25 18.25 -28.36 -22.57
N TYR A 26 17.59 -27.22 -22.33
CA TYR A 26 17.40 -26.16 -23.31
C TYR A 26 17.72 -24.77 -22.74
N SER A 27 18.08 -23.83 -23.61
CA SER A 27 18.32 -22.43 -23.29
C SER A 27 17.66 -21.51 -24.31
N GLY A 28 17.03 -20.43 -23.84
CA GLY A 28 16.33 -19.43 -24.68
C GLY A 28 14.82 -19.62 -24.78
N GLU A 29 14.26 -19.18 -25.91
CA GLU A 29 12.83 -19.27 -26.29
C GLU A 29 11.81 -18.53 -25.42
N SER A 30 10.55 -18.96 -25.53
CA SER A 30 9.35 -18.36 -24.98
C SER A 30 8.42 -19.44 -24.42
N ALA A 31 7.52 -19.04 -23.52
CA ALA A 31 6.54 -19.93 -22.91
C ALA A 31 5.61 -20.60 -23.94
N GLN A 32 5.31 -19.95 -25.07
CA GLN A 32 4.46 -20.52 -26.12
C GLN A 32 5.07 -21.79 -26.72
N MET A 33 6.40 -21.87 -26.78
CA MET A 33 7.09 -23.08 -27.23
C MET A 33 6.91 -24.24 -26.24
N VAL A 34 6.89 -23.93 -24.94
CA VAL A 34 6.64 -24.94 -23.89
C VAL A 34 5.23 -25.51 -24.05
N GLU A 35 4.21 -24.65 -24.23
CA GLU A 35 2.84 -25.09 -24.53
C GLU A 35 2.78 -25.97 -25.78
N ASN A 36 3.37 -25.51 -26.90
CA ASN A 36 3.34 -26.22 -28.18
C ASN A 36 4.06 -27.56 -28.14
N SER A 37 5.17 -27.65 -27.40
CA SER A 37 5.97 -28.88 -27.32
C SER A 37 5.39 -29.94 -26.41
N LEU A 38 4.74 -29.52 -25.33
CA LEU A 38 4.03 -30.41 -24.42
C LEU A 38 2.59 -30.69 -24.89
N ASN A 39 2.10 -29.93 -25.88
CA ASN A 39 0.73 -29.99 -26.39
C ASN A 39 -0.30 -29.87 -25.24
N ILE A 40 -0.05 -28.91 -24.34
CA ILE A 40 -0.92 -28.57 -23.22
C ILE A 40 -1.26 -27.09 -23.28
N HIS A 41 -2.43 -26.75 -22.77
CA HIS A 41 -2.89 -25.37 -22.79
C HIS A 41 -2.35 -24.59 -21.58
N GLY A 42 -2.15 -23.28 -21.70
CA GLY A 42 -1.51 -22.49 -20.65
C GLY A 42 -2.19 -22.59 -19.27
N ASP A 43 -3.52 -22.71 -19.24
CA ASP A 43 -4.29 -22.89 -18.00
C ASP A 43 -4.13 -24.27 -17.35
N GLU A 44 -3.42 -25.20 -17.98
CA GLU A 44 -2.99 -26.46 -17.37
C GLU A 44 -1.62 -26.34 -16.69
N ILE A 45 -0.89 -25.26 -16.94
CA ILE A 45 0.48 -25.05 -16.45
C ILE A 45 0.48 -24.20 -15.18
N LEU A 46 1.26 -24.64 -14.18
CA LEU A 46 1.59 -23.87 -12.98
C LEU A 46 3.09 -23.53 -12.99
N TYR A 47 3.41 -22.26 -13.16
CA TYR A 47 4.77 -21.75 -12.99
C TYR A 47 5.00 -21.37 -11.53
N VAL A 48 6.16 -21.74 -10.98
CA VAL A 48 6.56 -21.42 -9.61
C VAL A 48 7.91 -20.71 -9.65
N GLY A 49 7.98 -19.50 -9.10
CA GLY A 49 9.22 -18.72 -9.04
C GLY A 49 9.24 -17.79 -7.84
N ASP A 50 10.30 -17.01 -7.67
CA ASP A 50 10.53 -16.10 -6.54
C ASP A 50 10.62 -14.61 -6.96
N HIS A 51 10.56 -14.32 -8.26
CA HIS A 51 10.69 -12.97 -8.80
C HIS A 51 9.39 -12.44 -9.44
N ILE A 52 8.67 -11.57 -8.72
CA ILE A 52 7.35 -11.02 -9.14
C ILE A 52 7.32 -10.53 -10.59
N TYR A 53 8.35 -9.80 -11.03
CA TYR A 53 8.34 -9.16 -12.34
C TYR A 53 8.63 -10.12 -13.50
N THR A 54 9.55 -11.06 -13.32
CA THR A 54 9.86 -12.05 -14.37
C THR A 54 8.86 -13.20 -14.38
N ASP A 55 8.33 -13.56 -13.21
CA ASP A 55 7.60 -14.81 -13.00
C ASP A 55 6.08 -14.65 -12.94
N VAL A 56 5.57 -13.44 -12.65
CA VAL A 56 4.14 -13.21 -12.45
C VAL A 56 3.59 -12.20 -13.45
N SER A 57 4.20 -11.02 -13.58
CA SER A 57 3.64 -9.96 -14.43
C SER A 57 3.75 -10.26 -15.93
N GLN A 58 4.87 -10.83 -16.38
CA GLN A 58 5.06 -11.23 -17.78
C GLN A 58 4.13 -12.40 -18.17
N PHE A 59 3.97 -13.37 -17.27
CA PHE A 59 3.11 -14.52 -17.50
C PHE A 59 1.63 -14.17 -17.47
N LYS A 60 1.16 -13.34 -16.53
CA LYS A 60 -0.28 -13.00 -16.44
C LYS A 60 -0.82 -12.14 -17.58
N VAL A 61 0.01 -11.27 -18.18
CA VAL A 61 -0.47 -10.34 -19.21
C VAL A 61 -0.56 -11.00 -20.59
N HIS A 62 0.30 -11.98 -20.87
CA HIS A 62 0.42 -12.56 -22.21
C HIS A 62 0.16 -14.07 -22.28
N LEU A 63 0.07 -14.76 -21.15
CA LEU A 63 -0.07 -16.22 -21.08
C LEU A 63 -1.17 -16.59 -20.06
N ARG A 64 -1.86 -17.72 -20.28
CA ARG A 64 -2.92 -18.20 -19.38
C ARG A 64 -2.40 -19.06 -18.21
N TRP A 65 -1.09 -19.00 -17.97
CA TRP A 65 -0.43 -19.82 -16.96
C TRP A 65 -0.87 -19.42 -15.57
N ARG A 66 -1.12 -20.41 -14.71
CA ARG A 66 -1.21 -20.17 -13.28
C ARG A 66 0.19 -19.90 -12.76
N THR A 67 0.32 -18.96 -11.83
CA THR A 67 1.61 -18.58 -11.24
C THR A 67 1.53 -18.72 -9.72
N ALA A 68 2.49 -19.39 -9.11
CA ALA A 68 2.75 -19.36 -7.68
C ALA A 68 4.07 -18.64 -7.40
N LEU A 69 4.10 -17.88 -6.32
CA LEU A 69 5.26 -17.10 -5.92
C LEU A 69 5.81 -17.64 -4.60
N ILE A 70 7.11 -17.90 -4.56
CA ILE A 70 7.84 -18.27 -3.36
C ILE A 70 8.40 -16.98 -2.77
N CYS A 71 7.87 -16.55 -1.63
CA CYS A 71 8.37 -15.40 -0.87
C CYS A 71 8.98 -15.89 0.44
N ARG A 72 10.31 -15.97 0.50
CA ARG A 72 11.01 -16.46 1.71
C ARG A 72 10.94 -15.43 2.85
N GLU A 73 10.99 -14.16 2.49
CA GLU A 73 10.92 -13.00 3.37
C GLU A 73 9.58 -12.94 4.12
N LEU A 74 8.52 -13.55 3.55
CA LEU A 74 7.19 -13.57 4.16
C LEU A 74 7.17 -14.32 5.50
N GLU A 75 8.07 -15.28 5.72
CA GLU A 75 8.11 -16.03 6.97
C GLU A 75 8.49 -15.14 8.15
N GLU A 76 9.51 -14.31 7.99
CA GLU A 76 9.97 -13.37 9.02
C GLU A 76 8.94 -12.25 9.26
N GLU A 77 8.30 -11.76 8.20
CA GLU A 77 7.18 -10.82 8.33
C GLU A 77 5.99 -11.45 9.08
N TYR A 78 5.65 -12.71 8.78
CA TYR A 78 4.57 -13.40 9.48
C TYR A 78 4.88 -13.58 10.96
N LYS A 79 6.13 -13.92 11.32
CA LYS A 79 6.58 -13.99 12.72
C LYS A 79 6.47 -12.63 13.41
N ALA A 80 6.95 -11.55 12.80
CA ALA A 80 6.85 -10.20 13.35
C ALA A 80 5.37 -9.77 13.54
N LEU A 81 4.51 -10.12 12.59
CA LEU A 81 3.07 -9.86 12.66
C LEU A 81 2.38 -10.58 13.84
N ILE A 82 2.80 -11.80 14.18
CA ILE A 82 2.27 -12.53 15.34
C ILE A 82 2.71 -11.85 16.64
N HIS A 83 4.00 -11.52 16.77
CA HIS A 83 4.56 -10.94 18.00
C HIS A 83 3.97 -9.56 18.33
N SER A 84 3.58 -8.80 17.31
CA SER A 84 3.03 -7.45 17.47
C SER A 84 1.52 -7.38 17.72
N ARG A 85 0.80 -8.52 17.78
CA ARG A 85 -0.68 -8.53 17.89
C ARG A 85 -1.23 -7.71 19.08
N GLY A 86 -0.59 -7.80 20.25
CA GLY A 86 -1.01 -7.09 21.46
C GLY A 86 -0.85 -5.57 21.31
N PRO A 87 0.38 -5.05 21.17
CA PRO A 87 0.64 -3.62 20.97
C PRO A 87 -0.13 -3.01 19.79
N ARG A 88 -0.34 -3.78 18.73
CA ARG A 88 -1.09 -3.36 17.54
C ARG A 88 -2.55 -3.01 17.83
N ALA A 89 -3.22 -3.73 18.73
CA ALA A 89 -4.61 -3.44 19.06
C ALA A 89 -4.75 -2.02 19.63
N THR A 90 -3.81 -1.62 20.49
CA THR A 90 -3.73 -0.26 21.05
C THR A 90 -3.49 0.79 19.97
N VAL A 91 -2.59 0.52 19.02
CA VAL A 91 -2.32 1.42 17.89
C VAL A 91 -3.57 1.62 17.03
N VAL A 92 -4.28 0.54 16.69
CA VAL A 92 -5.53 0.61 15.90
C VAL A 92 -6.61 1.42 16.63
N GLU A 93 -6.78 1.18 17.93
CA GLU A 93 -7.75 1.92 18.74
C GLU A 93 -7.43 3.42 18.80
N LEU A 94 -6.16 3.79 18.98
CA LEU A 94 -5.73 5.19 18.99
C LEU A 94 -5.91 5.87 17.62
N ILE A 95 -5.71 5.14 16.51
CA ILE A 95 -5.98 5.64 15.15
C ILE A 95 -7.48 5.94 15.00
N ASN A 96 -8.35 4.98 15.37
CA ASN A 96 -9.81 5.17 15.28
C ASN A 96 -10.27 6.36 16.12
N GLN A 97 -9.75 6.51 17.35
CA GLN A 97 -10.06 7.66 18.20
C GLN A 97 -9.62 8.99 17.57
N LYS A 98 -8.43 9.01 16.95
CA LYS A 98 -7.91 10.19 16.26
C LYS A 98 -8.78 10.55 15.04
N GLU A 99 -9.23 9.56 14.27
CA GLU A 99 -10.13 9.77 13.12
C GLU A 99 -11.45 10.40 13.55
N VAL A 100 -12.10 9.87 14.58
CA VAL A 100 -13.36 10.42 15.10
C VAL A 100 -13.20 11.89 15.54
N VAL A 101 -12.12 12.21 16.24
CA VAL A 101 -11.82 13.60 16.66
C VAL A 101 -11.53 14.49 15.45
N GLY A 102 -10.78 13.98 14.46
CA GLY A 102 -10.47 14.68 13.22
C GLY A 102 -11.71 14.99 12.39
N ASP A 103 -12.64 14.04 12.27
CA ASP A 103 -13.90 14.21 11.57
C ASP A 103 -14.77 15.28 12.23
N LEU A 104 -14.89 15.25 13.56
CA LEU A 104 -15.64 16.27 14.30
C LEU A 104 -15.01 17.67 14.13
N PHE A 105 -13.67 17.76 14.21
CA PHE A 105 -12.96 19.01 13.96
C PHE A 105 -13.23 19.53 12.53
N ASN A 106 -13.18 18.65 11.53
CA ASN A 106 -13.46 19.00 10.14
C ASN A 106 -14.90 19.47 9.94
N GLN A 107 -15.87 18.82 10.58
CA GLN A 107 -17.27 19.25 10.55
C GLN A 107 -17.46 20.67 11.11
N LEU A 108 -16.88 20.97 12.29
CA LEU A 108 -16.95 22.30 12.89
C LEU A 108 -16.23 23.36 12.05
N ARG A 109 -15.05 23.04 11.50
CA ARG A 109 -14.31 23.94 10.61
C ARG A 109 -15.13 24.27 9.35
N LEU A 110 -15.77 23.27 8.75
CA LEU A 110 -16.63 23.47 7.58
C LEU A 110 -17.89 24.27 7.94
N ALA A 111 -18.49 24.06 9.12
CA ALA A 111 -19.62 24.85 9.60
C ALA A 111 -19.27 26.34 9.68
N LEU A 112 -18.13 26.66 10.30
CA LEU A 112 -17.63 28.04 10.37
C LEU A 112 -17.42 28.63 8.98
N GLN A 113 -16.75 27.91 8.09
CA GLN A 113 -16.47 28.36 6.72
C GLN A 113 -17.76 28.67 5.93
N ARG A 114 -18.82 27.86 6.10
CA ARG A 114 -20.11 28.08 5.45
C ARG A 114 -20.81 29.31 6.01
N ARG A 115 -20.82 29.47 7.34
CA ARG A 115 -21.42 30.61 8.03
C ARG A 115 -20.76 31.93 7.64
N THR A 116 -19.42 31.97 7.54
CA THR A 116 -18.68 33.15 7.06
C THR A 116 -19.06 33.53 5.62
N LYS A 117 -19.48 32.57 4.80
CA LYS A 117 -19.97 32.80 3.42
C LYS A 117 -21.50 33.02 3.35
N GLY A 118 -22.17 33.23 4.47
CA GLY A 118 -23.63 33.46 4.54
C GLY A 118 -24.47 32.21 4.22
N ARG A 119 -23.89 31.01 4.28
CA ARG A 119 -24.59 29.74 4.06
C ARG A 119 -24.82 29.03 5.41
N PRO A 120 -25.96 28.33 5.59
CA PRO A 120 -26.18 27.52 6.79
C PRO A 120 -25.14 26.39 6.89
N ALA A 121 -24.85 26.00 8.13
CA ALA A 121 -24.00 24.84 8.41
C ALA A 121 -24.71 23.53 8.00
N GLN A 122 -24.01 22.41 8.11
CA GLN A 122 -24.54 21.10 7.72
C GLN A 122 -25.68 20.64 8.64
N THR A 123 -25.67 21.08 9.89
CA THR A 123 -26.70 20.74 10.90
C THR A 123 -27.31 22.00 11.51
N LEU A 124 -28.54 21.89 11.99
CA LEU A 124 -29.22 22.98 12.70
C LEU A 124 -28.48 23.37 13.98
N ALA A 125 -27.97 22.39 14.72
CA ALA A 125 -27.16 22.63 15.92
C ALA A 125 -25.90 23.47 15.60
N ALA A 126 -25.15 23.10 14.55
CA ALA A 126 -23.96 23.86 14.15
C ALA A 126 -24.30 25.23 13.52
N THR A 127 -25.50 25.40 12.97
CA THR A 127 -25.96 26.68 12.42
C THR A 127 -26.29 27.68 13.54
N ASN A 128 -26.87 27.18 14.64
CA ASN A 128 -27.31 27.99 15.77
C ASN A 128 -26.24 28.16 16.87
N MET A 129 -25.11 27.45 16.77
CA MET A 129 -24.01 27.52 17.73
C MET A 129 -23.30 28.87 17.67
N ASP A 130 -22.98 29.44 18.82
CA ASP A 130 -22.22 30.70 18.90
C ASP A 130 -20.81 30.54 18.31
N ASP A 131 -20.29 31.59 17.65
CA ASP A 131 -18.98 31.54 16.99
C ASP A 131 -17.82 31.39 17.99
N ARG A 132 -17.96 31.96 19.20
CA ARG A 132 -16.96 31.79 20.26
C ARG A 132 -16.98 30.36 20.77
N GLU A 133 -18.16 29.80 21.03
CA GLU A 133 -18.32 28.41 21.45
C GLU A 133 -17.75 27.44 20.41
N LEU A 134 -18.03 27.67 19.13
CA LEU A 134 -17.49 26.86 18.03
C LEU A 134 -15.96 26.90 18.00
N THR A 135 -15.37 28.09 18.14
CA THR A 135 -13.91 28.28 18.14
C THR A 135 -13.26 27.60 19.36
N GLU A 136 -13.85 27.75 20.55
CA GLU A 136 -13.40 27.08 21.78
C GLU A 136 -13.48 25.55 21.65
N ASN A 137 -14.55 25.01 21.05
CA ASN A 137 -14.69 23.57 20.79
C ASN A 137 -13.65 23.07 19.79
N MET A 138 -13.38 23.81 18.71
CA MET A 138 -12.30 23.50 17.78
C MET A 138 -10.92 23.49 18.46
N GLN A 139 -10.64 24.46 19.34
CA GLN A 139 -9.39 24.50 20.11
C GLN A 139 -9.25 23.29 21.06
N LYS A 140 -10.33 22.90 21.75
CA LYS A 140 -10.34 21.71 22.61
C LYS A 140 -10.05 20.44 21.81
N LEU A 141 -10.67 20.28 20.64
CA LEU A 141 -10.45 19.13 19.75
C LEU A 141 -9.00 19.07 19.24
N LEU A 142 -8.39 20.22 18.91
CA LEU A 142 -6.98 20.28 18.52
C LEU A 142 -6.06 19.76 19.64
N ILE A 143 -6.31 20.14 20.90
CA ILE A 143 -5.52 19.67 22.05
C ILE A 143 -5.70 18.15 22.23
N VAL A 144 -6.93 17.64 22.13
CA VAL A 144 -7.19 16.20 22.23
C VAL A 144 -6.48 15.44 21.12
N MET A 145 -6.56 15.92 19.88
CA MET A 145 -5.90 15.30 18.74
C MET A 145 -4.38 15.30 18.88
N GLN A 146 -3.77 16.37 19.41
CA GLN A 146 -2.33 16.42 19.72
C GLN A 146 -1.94 15.39 20.79
N ARG A 147 -2.76 15.20 21.82
CA ARG A 147 -2.52 14.17 22.85
C ARG A 147 -2.62 12.77 22.29
N LEU A 148 -3.65 12.49 21.50
CA LEU A 148 -3.80 11.21 20.81
C LEU A 148 -2.61 10.93 19.88
N GLN A 149 -2.11 11.96 19.19
CA GLN A 149 -0.91 11.84 18.35
C GLN A 149 0.33 11.41 19.16
N TYR A 150 0.53 12.01 20.33
CA TYR A 150 1.65 11.65 21.21
C TYR A 150 1.50 10.21 21.75
N SER A 151 0.30 9.82 22.18
CA SER A 151 0.01 8.45 22.61
C SER A 151 0.22 7.43 21.50
N LEU A 152 -0.17 7.75 20.27
CA LEU A 152 0.04 6.91 19.09
C LEU A 152 1.54 6.70 18.82
N LEU A 153 2.32 7.78 18.86
CA LEU A 153 3.77 7.72 18.67
C LEU A 153 4.44 6.82 19.73
N LEU A 154 4.08 6.99 20.99
CA LEU A 154 4.58 6.13 22.06
C LEU A 154 4.18 4.66 21.86
N ALA A 155 2.91 4.40 21.54
CA ALA A 155 2.44 3.04 21.30
C ALA A 155 3.19 2.35 20.15
N GLN A 156 3.52 3.09 19.09
CA GLN A 156 4.34 2.60 17.97
C GLN A 156 5.78 2.31 18.40
N LEU A 157 6.39 3.17 19.23
CA LEU A 157 7.74 2.95 19.77
C LEU A 157 7.83 1.70 20.65
N PHE A 158 6.79 1.41 21.44
CA PHE A 158 6.74 0.19 22.26
C PHE A 158 6.33 -1.06 21.47
N ALA A 159 5.78 -0.90 20.27
CA ALA A 159 5.47 -1.98 19.34
C ALA A 159 6.71 -2.45 18.55
N GLN A 160 7.91 -2.38 19.15
CA GLN A 160 9.11 -3.05 18.65
C GLN A 160 8.71 -4.48 18.25
N HIS A 161 9.13 -4.93 17.07
CA HIS A 161 8.81 -6.23 16.43
C HIS A 161 7.52 -6.30 15.58
N ALA A 162 6.93 -5.17 15.16
CA ALA A 162 5.81 -5.20 14.19
C ALA A 162 6.22 -5.51 12.73
N MET A 163 7.52 -5.54 12.46
CA MET A 163 8.11 -5.73 11.13
C MET A 163 9.45 -6.47 11.26
N SER A 164 9.87 -7.20 10.22
CA SER A 164 11.23 -7.76 10.20
C SER A 164 12.25 -6.64 10.04
N LYS A 165 13.52 -6.91 10.37
CA LYS A 165 14.62 -5.95 10.16
C LYS A 165 14.75 -5.53 8.68
N VAL A 166 14.56 -6.47 7.75
CA VAL A 166 14.61 -6.19 6.31
C VAL A 166 13.44 -5.30 5.90
N GLY A 167 12.24 -5.59 6.41
CA GLY A 167 11.07 -4.74 6.21
C GLY A 167 11.31 -3.33 6.77
N GLU A 168 11.91 -3.21 7.96
CA GLU A 168 12.20 -1.94 8.62
C GLU A 168 13.18 -1.10 7.79
N GLU A 169 14.29 -1.68 7.35
CA GLU A 169 15.28 -1.01 6.49
C GLU A 169 14.67 -0.59 5.15
N PHE A 170 13.83 -1.44 4.54
CA PHE A 170 13.11 -1.11 3.31
C PHE A 170 12.14 0.07 3.52
N MET A 171 11.30 -0.01 4.55
CA MET A 171 10.33 1.04 4.85
C MET A 171 10.99 2.35 5.26
N ALA A 172 12.11 2.30 5.98
CA ALA A 172 12.92 3.47 6.28
C ALA A 172 13.38 4.17 4.99
N GLY A 173 13.88 3.42 4.00
CA GLY A 173 14.24 3.97 2.70
C GLY A 173 13.06 4.59 1.94
N VAL A 174 11.89 3.93 1.94
CA VAL A 174 10.67 4.48 1.32
C VAL A 174 10.24 5.79 2.00
N LEU A 175 10.30 5.86 3.33
CA LEU A 175 9.93 7.04 4.11
C LEU A 175 10.91 8.20 3.93
N ASP A 176 12.22 7.91 3.83
CA ASP A 176 13.27 8.90 3.55
C ASP A 176 13.08 9.52 2.16
N HIS A 177 12.74 8.70 1.16
CA HIS A 177 12.49 9.15 -0.21
C HIS A 177 11.07 9.66 -0.48
N LEU A 178 10.20 9.67 0.53
CA LEU A 178 8.80 10.05 0.39
C LEU A 178 8.59 11.44 -0.24
N PRO A 179 9.36 12.50 0.11
CA PRO A 179 9.25 13.80 -0.57
C PRO A 179 9.51 13.72 -2.08
N SER A 180 10.48 12.91 -2.50
CA SER A 180 10.79 12.69 -3.92
C SER A 180 9.69 11.88 -4.62
N ILE A 181 9.07 10.93 -3.93
CA ILE A 181 7.94 10.14 -4.45
C ILE A 181 6.70 11.04 -4.67
N LEU A 182 6.42 11.96 -3.74
CA LEU A 182 5.31 12.91 -3.85
C LEU A 182 5.41 13.81 -5.09
N ALA A 183 6.61 14.09 -5.58
CA ALA A 183 6.79 14.83 -6.84
C ALA A 183 6.13 14.11 -8.04
N PHE A 184 6.01 12.79 -7.99
CA PHE A 184 5.37 11.97 -9.04
C PHE A 184 3.92 11.61 -8.72
N THR A 185 3.61 11.31 -7.46
CA THR A 185 2.28 10.84 -7.04
C THR A 185 1.32 11.98 -6.72
N ALA A 186 1.84 13.17 -6.40
CA ALA A 186 1.09 14.39 -6.10
C ALA A 186 1.71 15.62 -6.81
N PRO A 187 1.86 15.62 -8.15
CA PRO A 187 2.67 16.60 -8.88
C PRO A 187 2.07 18.02 -8.95
N LEU A 188 0.82 18.19 -8.50
CA LEU A 188 0.10 19.46 -8.62
C LEU A 188 0.13 20.23 -7.30
N PRO A 189 0.28 21.57 -7.31
CA PRO A 189 0.18 22.40 -6.10
C PRO A 189 -1.09 22.12 -5.27
N ASN A 190 -2.23 21.93 -5.94
CA ASN A 190 -3.49 21.57 -5.31
C ASN A 190 -3.46 20.22 -4.56
N SER A 191 -2.56 19.31 -4.92
CA SER A 191 -2.37 18.05 -4.19
C SER A 191 -1.61 18.28 -2.88
N TYR A 192 -0.64 19.19 -2.85
CA TYR A 192 0.06 19.59 -1.62
C TYR A 192 -0.85 20.39 -0.67
N ASP A 193 -1.75 21.22 -1.20
CA ASP A 193 -2.76 21.92 -0.39
C ASP A 193 -3.76 20.96 0.25
N ARG A 194 -3.99 19.81 -0.39
CA ARG A 194 -4.78 18.72 0.20
C ARG A 194 -3.98 18.02 1.28
N ILE A 195 -2.70 17.69 1.07
CA ILE A 195 -1.83 16.98 2.03
C ILE A 195 -1.35 17.95 3.13
N GLN A 196 -2.25 18.34 4.04
CA GLN A 196 -1.96 19.22 5.18
C GLN A 196 -2.46 18.57 6.49
N PRO A 197 -1.80 18.82 7.64
CA PRO A 197 -2.34 18.38 8.92
C PRO A 197 -3.78 18.91 9.08
N ASN A 198 -4.70 18.05 9.53
CA ASN A 198 -6.12 18.39 9.71
C ASN A 198 -6.89 18.67 8.40
N THR A 199 -6.59 17.92 7.34
CA THR A 199 -7.40 17.83 6.12
C THR A 199 -7.76 16.36 5.82
N TRP A 200 -8.66 16.14 4.85
CA TRP A 200 -9.19 14.80 4.51
C TRP A 200 -8.15 13.88 3.84
N SER A 201 -6.98 14.39 3.45
CA SER A 201 -5.88 13.56 2.96
C SER A 201 -4.80 13.47 4.02
N GLY A 202 -4.34 12.24 4.28
CA GLY A 202 -3.30 11.96 5.26
C GLY A 202 -2.05 12.79 5.01
N ALA A 203 -1.67 13.62 5.98
CA ALA A 203 -0.45 14.43 5.98
C ALA A 203 0.62 13.88 6.95
N TYR A 204 0.48 12.61 7.33
CA TYR A 204 1.33 11.96 8.31
C TYR A 204 2.03 10.78 7.65
N GLN A 205 3.33 10.64 7.91
CA GLN A 205 4.06 9.42 7.61
C GLN A 205 3.70 8.38 8.67
N CYS A 206 2.85 7.42 8.32
CA CYS A 206 2.51 6.31 9.20
C CYS A 206 2.44 4.98 8.44
N TRP A 207 2.64 3.90 9.19
CA TRP A 207 2.53 2.52 8.75
C TRP A 207 1.42 1.81 9.54
N GLY A 208 0.51 1.13 8.85
CA GLY A 208 -0.63 0.43 9.46
C GLY A 208 -1.41 -0.45 8.48
N LYS A 209 -2.35 -1.26 8.98
CA LYS A 209 -3.25 -2.09 8.14
C LYS A 209 -4.68 -1.59 8.25
N GLU A 210 -5.31 -1.35 7.12
CA GLU A 210 -6.75 -1.15 6.99
C GLU A 210 -7.44 -2.47 6.58
N ARG A 211 -8.74 -2.65 6.88
CA ARG A 211 -9.49 -3.90 6.67
C ARG A 211 -10.49 -3.86 5.50
N GLU A 212 -10.42 -2.89 4.61
CA GLU A 212 -11.30 -2.85 3.43
C GLU A 212 -10.55 -3.32 2.18
N ALA A 213 -11.10 -4.36 1.54
CA ALA A 213 -10.62 -5.14 0.39
C ALA A 213 -9.59 -6.26 0.68
N HIS A 214 -9.91 -7.45 0.16
CA HIS A 214 -9.25 -8.75 0.33
C HIS A 214 -7.87 -8.88 -0.34
N CYS A 215 -7.07 -7.82 -0.35
CA CYS A 215 -5.66 -7.85 -0.74
C CYS A 215 -4.83 -7.24 0.39
N ILE A 216 -3.74 -7.89 0.79
CA ILE A 216 -2.74 -7.28 1.67
C ILE A 216 -2.06 -6.16 0.87
N PHE A 217 -2.65 -4.97 0.87
CA PHE A 217 -1.98 -3.75 0.48
C PHE A 217 -1.35 -3.16 1.74
N TYR A 218 -0.03 -3.20 1.78
CA TYR A 218 0.77 -2.44 2.72
C TYR A 218 0.61 -0.95 2.39
N TYR A 219 -0.23 -0.23 3.13
CA TYR A 219 -0.37 1.20 2.95
C TYR A 219 0.83 1.91 3.58
N LEU A 220 1.62 2.57 2.73
CA LEU A 220 1.98 3.96 2.99
C LEU A 220 0.65 4.72 2.94
N ALA A 221 0.19 5.37 4.01
CA ALA A 221 -1.05 6.14 3.97
C ALA A 221 -0.87 7.38 3.07
N MET A 222 -1.00 7.18 1.76
CA MET A 222 -1.33 8.20 0.78
C MET A 222 -2.77 7.93 0.37
N CYS A 223 -3.73 8.34 1.21
CA CYS A 223 -5.14 8.36 0.81
C CYS A 223 -5.32 9.43 -0.26
N ILE A 224 -5.07 9.08 -1.52
CA ILE A 224 -5.79 9.70 -2.65
C ILE A 224 -7.12 8.94 -2.75
N VAL A 225 -8.12 9.37 -1.97
CA VAL A 225 -9.50 9.05 -2.30
C VAL A 225 -9.82 9.82 -3.58
N ILE A 226 -9.74 9.15 -4.73
CA ILE A 226 -10.42 9.61 -5.94
C ILE A 226 -11.90 9.30 -5.71
N GLY A 227 -12.60 10.26 -5.11
CA GLY A 227 -14.06 10.24 -5.06
C GLY A 227 -14.60 10.23 -6.49
N LYS A 228 -15.56 9.33 -6.74
CA LYS A 228 -16.42 9.32 -7.93
C LYS A 228 -16.79 10.76 -8.31
N LEU A 229 -16.41 11.15 -9.52
CA LEU A 229 -17.17 12.17 -10.23
C LEU A 229 -18.43 11.48 -10.77
N ASN A 230 -19.55 11.90 -10.18
CA ASN A 230 -20.96 11.53 -10.40
C ASN A 230 -21.49 10.33 -9.59
#